data_AF-A0A9D6KXH6-F1
#
_entry.id   AF-A0A9D6KXH6-F1
#
_cell.length_a   1.000
_cell.length_b   1.000
_cell.length_c   1.000
_cell.angle_alpha   90.00
_cell.angle_beta   90.00
_cell.angle_gamma   90.00
#
_symmetry.space_group_name_H-M   'P 1'
#
loop_
_entity.id
_entity.type
_entity.pdbx_description
1 polymer ?
#
loop_
_entity_poly.entity_id
_entity_poly.type
_entity_poly.pdbx_seq_one_letter_code
_entity_poly.pdbx_strand_id
1 'polypeptide(L)'
;QDGPADDLPKPLVSKIRTMVKRICRTLELDGYARVDLRLDKDGTPYFIEANPNPEIASGEELAQSALHDGISYSELLERILTLGLRRAGQQPDYAEPTSQRAREVIPEVAPQAPPTQQSAPPQQSVTLTK
;
A
#
# COMPACT_ATOMS: atom_id res chain seq x y z
N GLN A 1 4.74 8.71 -13.28
CA GLN A 1 4.13 9.37 -12.12
C GLN A 1 3.32 8.28 -11.48
N ASP A 2 3.72 7.90 -10.27
CA ASP A 2 3.07 6.81 -9.55
C ASP A 2 2.11 7.47 -8.57
N GLY A 3 0.85 7.04 -8.59
CA GLY A 3 -0.26 7.72 -7.93
C GLY A 3 -1.59 7.09 -8.34
N PRO A 4 -2.71 7.55 -7.75
CA PRO A 4 -4.02 7.05 -8.14
C PRO A 4 -4.22 7.23 -9.64
N ALA A 5 -4.90 6.28 -10.27
CA ALA A 5 -5.31 6.45 -11.64
C ALA A 5 -6.36 7.57 -11.73
N ASP A 6 -6.06 8.58 -12.54
CA ASP A 6 -6.92 9.74 -12.74
C ASP A 6 -8.22 9.35 -13.47
N ASP A 7 -9.27 10.13 -13.22
CA ASP A 7 -10.53 10.09 -13.98
C ASP A 7 -11.29 8.75 -14.03
N LEU A 8 -11.05 7.82 -13.09
CA LEU A 8 -11.88 6.62 -13.00
C LEU A 8 -13.32 6.96 -12.56
N PRO A 9 -14.35 6.52 -13.31
CA PRO A 9 -15.73 6.65 -12.87
C PRO A 9 -15.95 5.96 -11.52
N LYS A 10 -16.66 6.62 -10.59
CA LYS A 10 -17.00 6.05 -9.26
C LYS A 10 -17.57 4.61 -9.31
N PRO A 11 -18.43 4.25 -10.29
CA PRO A 11 -18.90 2.87 -10.43
C PRO A 11 -17.77 1.87 -10.72
N LEU A 12 -16.79 2.26 -11.53
CA LEU A 12 -15.63 1.43 -11.87
C LEU A 12 -14.72 1.22 -10.65
N VAL A 13 -14.46 2.28 -9.88
CA VAL A 13 -13.72 2.17 -8.61
C VAL A 13 -14.41 1.19 -7.67
N SER A 14 -15.73 1.28 -7.53
CA SER A 14 -16.52 0.35 -6.71
C SER A 14 -16.45 -1.09 -7.21
N LYS A 15 -16.48 -1.30 -8.53
CA LYS A 15 -16.31 -2.61 -9.17
C LYS A 15 -14.92 -3.20 -8.89
N ILE A 16 -13.86 -2.40 -9.05
CA ILE A 16 -12.48 -2.78 -8.73
C ILE A 16 -12.36 -3.15 -7.25
N ARG A 17 -12.86 -2.31 -6.33
CA ARG A 17 -12.80 -2.58 -4.88
C ARG A 17 -13.48 -3.91 -4.53
N THR A 18 -14.61 -4.21 -5.16
CA THR A 18 -15.37 -5.45 -4.98
C THR A 18 -14.61 -6.66 -5.53
N MET A 19 -14.04 -6.54 -6.73
CA MET A 19 -13.22 -7.58 -7.36
C MET A 19 -12.00 -7.92 -6.49
N VAL A 20 -11.25 -6.91 -6.04
CA VAL A 20 -10.08 -7.10 -5.15
C VAL A 20 -10.48 -7.83 -3.85
N LYS A 21 -11.60 -7.44 -3.21
CA LYS A 21 -12.08 -8.15 -2.00
C LYS A 21 -12.39 -9.63 -2.28
N ARG A 22 -12.94 -9.94 -3.45
CA ARG A 22 -13.21 -11.33 -3.85
C ARG A 22 -11.91 -12.08 -4.10
N ILE A 23 -10.95 -11.50 -4.80
CA ILE A 23 -9.62 -12.08 -5.05
C ILE A 23 -8.94 -12.41 -3.72
N CYS A 24 -8.83 -11.44 -2.79
CA CYS A 24 -8.19 -11.69 -1.50
C CYS A 24 -8.85 -12.85 -0.73
N ARG A 25 -10.18 -12.93 -0.73
CA ARG A 25 -10.89 -14.05 -0.08
C ARG A 25 -10.70 -15.38 -0.79
N THR A 26 -10.71 -15.40 -2.12
CA THR A 26 -10.55 -16.62 -2.92
C THR A 26 -9.13 -17.18 -2.83
N LEU A 27 -8.13 -16.32 -2.71
CA LEU A 27 -6.72 -16.69 -2.57
C LEU A 27 -6.28 -16.83 -1.11
N GLU A 28 -7.21 -16.74 -0.16
CA GLU A 28 -6.95 -16.83 1.29
C GLU A 28 -5.84 -15.86 1.76
N LEU A 29 -5.78 -14.67 1.14
CA LEU A 29 -4.84 -13.62 1.53
C LEU A 29 -5.25 -13.04 2.88
N ASP A 30 -4.26 -12.85 3.73
CA ASP A 30 -4.40 -12.37 5.09
C ASP A 30 -3.34 -11.31 5.40
N GLY A 31 -3.68 -10.33 6.23
CA GLY A 31 -2.83 -9.15 6.45
C GLY A 31 -2.94 -8.12 5.34
N TYR A 32 -1.88 -7.97 4.55
CA TYR A 32 -1.75 -7.00 3.46
C TYR A 32 -1.33 -7.70 2.16
N ALA A 33 -1.67 -7.10 1.02
CA ALA A 33 -1.28 -7.61 -0.30
C ALA A 33 -1.39 -6.50 -1.34
N ARG A 34 -0.60 -6.60 -2.41
CA ARG A 34 -0.80 -5.83 -3.66
C ARG A 34 -1.60 -6.68 -4.63
N VAL A 35 -2.56 -6.08 -5.32
CA VAL A 35 -3.36 -6.74 -6.35
C VAL A 35 -3.32 -5.90 -7.60
N ASP A 36 -2.74 -6.48 -8.65
CA ASP A 36 -2.52 -5.80 -9.92
C ASP A 36 -3.63 -6.16 -10.91
N LEU A 37 -4.29 -5.12 -11.42
CA LEU A 37 -5.37 -5.23 -12.38
C LEU A 37 -5.01 -4.46 -13.65
N ARG A 38 -5.47 -4.97 -14.79
CA ARG A 38 -5.41 -4.26 -16.06
C ARG A 38 -6.83 -3.93 -16.53
N LEU A 39 -7.07 -2.69 -16.92
CA LEU A 39 -8.31 -2.30 -17.59
C LEU A 39 -8.15 -2.48 -19.10
N ASP A 40 -9.16 -3.04 -19.77
CA ASP A 40 -9.25 -2.92 -21.22
C ASP A 40 -9.79 -1.54 -21.65
N LYS A 41 -9.86 -1.32 -22.96
CA LYS A 41 -10.35 -0.08 -23.58
C LYS A 41 -11.77 0.31 -23.16
N ASP A 42 -12.58 -0.66 -22.73
CA ASP A 42 -13.98 -0.47 -22.34
C ASP A 42 -14.12 -0.35 -20.81
N GLY A 43 -13.00 -0.30 -20.08
CA GLY A 43 -12.95 -0.17 -18.63
C GLY A 43 -13.25 -1.48 -17.88
N THR A 44 -13.13 -2.64 -18.53
CA THR A 44 -13.29 -3.93 -17.86
C THR A 44 -12.00 -4.32 -17.15
N PRO A 45 -12.02 -4.56 -15.82
CA PRO A 45 -10.85 -5.01 -15.07
C PRO A 45 -10.58 -6.49 -15.24
N TYR A 46 -9.31 -6.82 -15.48
CA TYR A 46 -8.75 -8.16 -15.53
C TYR A 46 -7.69 -8.31 -14.44
N PHE A 47 -7.76 -9.40 -13.70
CA PHE A 47 -6.76 -9.77 -12.71
C PHE A 47 -5.46 -10.21 -13.38
N ILE A 48 -4.33 -9.68 -12.92
CA ILE A 48 -3.00 -10.04 -13.41
C ILE A 48 -2.27 -10.86 -12.35
N GLU A 49 -2.02 -10.26 -11.18
CA GLU A 49 -1.31 -10.89 -10.08
C GLU A 49 -1.80 -10.41 -8.72
N ALA A 50 -1.53 -11.22 -7.70
CA ALA A 50 -1.63 -10.82 -6.31
C ALA A 50 -0.30 -11.13 -5.63
N ASN A 51 0.34 -10.11 -5.07
CA ASN A 51 1.55 -10.26 -4.28
C ASN A 51 1.19 -10.20 -2.78
N PRO A 52 1.33 -11.30 -2.02
CA PRO A 52 1.03 -11.32 -0.59
C PRO A 52 2.13 -10.69 0.28
N ASN A 53 3.30 -10.37 -0.28
CA ASN A 53 4.39 -9.70 0.42
C ASN A 53 5.01 -8.62 -0.50
N PRO A 54 4.25 -7.57 -0.85
CA PRO A 54 4.79 -6.44 -1.61
C PRO A 54 5.82 -5.70 -0.77
N GLU A 55 6.70 -4.95 -1.44
CA GLU A 55 7.65 -4.10 -0.73
C GLU A 55 6.90 -3.03 0.07
N ILE A 56 7.34 -2.83 1.31
CA ILE A 56 6.67 -1.95 2.28
C ILE A 56 7.51 -0.73 2.62
N ALA A 57 8.65 -0.48 1.97
CA ALA A 57 9.45 0.70 2.25
C ALA A 57 8.62 1.98 2.02
N SER A 58 8.92 3.05 2.75
CA SER A 58 8.09 4.27 2.77
C SER A 58 7.96 4.97 1.40
N GLY A 59 8.94 4.77 0.52
CA GLY A 59 8.93 5.29 -0.85
C GLY A 59 8.18 4.41 -1.85
N GLU A 60 7.76 3.22 -1.46
CA GLU A 60 7.21 2.22 -2.37
C GLU A 60 5.69 2.30 -2.48
N GLU A 61 5.19 1.65 -3.53
CA GLU A 61 3.82 1.69 -3.99
C GLU A 61 2.80 1.49 -2.87
N LEU A 62 2.96 0.48 -2.00
CA LEU A 62 2.01 0.23 -0.90
C LEU A 62 1.93 1.42 0.07
N ALA A 63 3.08 1.98 0.47
CA ALA A 63 3.16 3.06 1.42
C ALA A 63 2.67 4.39 0.83
N GLN A 64 3.04 4.69 -0.42
CA GLN A 64 2.55 5.87 -1.14
C GLN A 64 1.04 5.83 -1.34
N SER A 65 0.53 4.64 -1.65
CA SER A 65 -0.87 4.39 -1.86
C SER A 65 -1.64 4.56 -0.51
N ALA A 66 -1.13 4.05 0.61
CA ALA A 66 -1.72 4.31 1.93
C ALA A 66 -1.70 5.79 2.32
N LEU A 67 -0.60 6.49 2.02
CA LEU A 67 -0.44 7.93 2.27
C LEU A 67 -1.47 8.75 1.48
N HIS A 68 -1.75 8.38 0.24
CA HIS A 68 -2.79 9.02 -0.57
C HIS A 68 -4.17 8.91 0.09
N ASP A 69 -4.44 7.82 0.81
CA ASP A 69 -5.68 7.62 1.59
C ASP A 69 -5.60 8.20 3.02
N GLY A 70 -4.58 9.03 3.31
CA GLY A 70 -4.41 9.71 4.59
C GLY A 70 -3.86 8.83 5.71
N ILE A 71 -3.27 7.68 5.39
CA ILE A 71 -2.65 6.76 6.36
C ILE A 71 -1.14 7.00 6.32
N SER A 72 -0.57 7.53 7.41
CA SER A 72 0.88 7.71 7.51
C SER A 72 1.62 6.37 7.50
N TYR A 73 2.91 6.40 7.16
CA TYR A 73 3.74 5.20 7.12
C TYR A 73 3.73 4.44 8.46
N SER A 74 3.83 5.16 9.58
CA SER A 74 3.78 4.57 10.91
C SER A 74 2.43 3.88 11.20
N GLU A 75 1.31 4.52 10.83
CA GLU A 75 -0.02 3.93 10.98
C GLU A 75 -0.22 2.70 10.09
N LEU A 76 0.35 2.69 8.89
CA LEU A 76 0.35 1.50 8.02
C LEU A 76 1.06 0.33 8.69
N LEU A 77 2.27 0.55 9.22
CA LEU A 77 3.03 -0.49 9.92
C LEU A 77 2.30 -0.98 11.16
N GLU A 78 1.71 -0.08 11.95
CA GLU A 78 0.92 -0.43 13.13
C GLU A 78 -0.27 -1.31 12.77
N ARG A 79 -0.97 -1.01 11.66
CA ARG A 79 -2.07 -1.84 11.15
C ARG A 79 -1.59 -3.24 10.75
N ILE A 80 -0.48 -3.34 10.02
CA ILE A 80 0.10 -4.63 9.60
C ILE A 80 0.49 -5.47 10.81
N LEU A 81 1.20 -4.88 11.78
CA LEU A 81 1.58 -5.54 13.02
C LEU A 81 0.36 -6.00 13.83
N THR A 82 -0.64 -5.13 13.95
CA THR A 82 -1.91 -5.44 14.65
C THR A 82 -2.62 -6.63 14.02
N LEU A 83 -2.66 -6.72 12.68
CA LEU A 83 -3.22 -7.87 11.97
C LEU A 83 -2.45 -9.16 12.28
N GLY A 84 -1.11 -9.10 12.25
CA GLY A 84 -0.24 -10.24 12.59
C GLY A 84 -0.42 -10.73 14.04
N LEU A 85 -0.46 -9.81 15.01
CA LEU A 85 -0.65 -10.13 16.43
C LEU A 85 -2.02 -10.76 16.68
N ARG A 86 -3.08 -10.20 16.10
CA ARG A 86 -4.45 -10.75 16.21
C ARG A 86 -4.53 -12.16 15.66
N ARG A 87 -3.89 -12.43 14.51
CA ARG A 87 -3.79 -13.78 13.94
C ARG A 87 -3.08 -14.76 14.88
N ALA A 88 -2.04 -14.30 15.58
CA ALA A 88 -1.32 -15.08 16.58
C ALA A 88 -2.08 -15.26 17.91
N GLY A 89 -3.30 -14.73 18.04
CA GLY A 89 -4.06 -14.75 19.29
C GLY A 89 -3.51 -13.80 20.36
N GLN A 90 -2.67 -12.85 19.96
CA GLN A 90 -2.07 -11.85 20.83
C GLN A 90 -2.84 -10.53 20.73
N GLN A 91 -2.99 -9.86 21.87
CA GLN A 91 -3.44 -8.47 21.91
C GLN A 91 -2.21 -7.57 21.71
N PRO A 92 -2.29 -6.53 20.88
CA PRO A 92 -1.20 -5.56 20.82
C PRO A 92 -1.03 -4.88 22.18
N ASP A 93 0.17 -4.97 22.74
CA ASP A 93 0.58 -4.33 24.00
C ASP A 93 1.09 -2.88 23.77
N TYR A 94 0.66 -2.26 22.65
CA TYR A 94 0.94 -0.86 22.36
C TYR A 94 -0.17 -0.01 22.98
N ALA A 95 0.14 0.69 24.06
CA ALA A 95 -0.76 1.63 24.72
C ALA A 95 -1.10 2.83 23.80
N GLU A 96 -2.38 2.99 23.46
CA GLU A 96 -3.09 4.11 22.77
C GLU A 96 -2.42 4.78 21.55
N PRO A 97 -3.19 5.15 20.50
CA PRO A 97 -2.63 5.71 19.28
C PRO A 97 -1.87 7.00 19.58
N THR A 98 -0.62 7.09 19.11
CA THR A 98 0.25 8.27 19.25
C THR A 98 -0.20 9.47 18.38
N SER A 99 -1.48 9.48 17.96
CA SER A 99 -2.08 10.51 17.11
C SER A 99 -2.08 11.91 17.74
N GLN A 100 -1.78 12.03 19.04
CA GLN A 100 -1.63 13.32 19.74
C GLN A 100 -0.18 13.75 20.04
N ARG A 101 0.86 12.99 19.65
CA ARG A 101 2.27 13.36 19.94
C ARG A 101 3.21 13.49 18.73
N ALA A 102 2.70 13.55 17.51
CA ALA A 102 3.51 13.93 16.34
C ALA A 102 3.63 15.46 16.19
N ARG A 103 4.24 16.14 17.17
CA ARG A 103 4.81 17.49 17.01
C ARG A 103 6.28 17.59 17.40
N GLU A 104 6.92 16.46 17.72
CA GLU A 104 8.36 16.42 17.86
C GLU A 104 8.98 16.07 16.52
N VAL A 105 9.59 17.09 15.93
CA VAL A 105 10.43 17.05 14.75
C VAL A 105 11.46 15.93 14.92
N ILE A 106 11.38 14.89 14.08
CA ILE A 106 12.48 13.95 13.91
C ILE A 106 13.69 14.79 13.45
N PRO A 107 14.84 14.78 14.15
CA PRO A 107 16.00 15.52 13.68
C PRO A 107 16.37 15.02 12.29
N GLU A 108 16.49 15.95 11.35
CA GLU A 108 16.94 15.70 9.99
C GLU A 108 18.28 14.94 10.04
N VAL A 109 18.24 13.66 9.66
CA VAL A 109 19.45 12.86 9.46
C VAL A 109 20.07 13.39 8.17
N ALA A 110 21.23 14.05 8.30
CA ALA A 110 21.99 14.57 7.17
C ALA A 110 22.18 13.47 6.10
N PRO A 111 22.00 13.78 4.81
CA PRO A 111 22.11 12.79 3.75
C PRO A 111 23.54 12.27 3.68
N GLN A 112 23.73 10.98 3.95
CA GLN A 112 24.97 10.29 3.60
C GLN A 112 24.97 10.10 2.07
N ALA A 113 26.08 10.48 1.43
CA ALA A 113 26.21 10.40 -0.03
C ALA A 113 26.03 8.95 -0.50
N PRO A 114 25.19 8.69 -1.52
CA PRO A 114 25.00 7.34 -2.05
C PRO A 114 26.24 6.86 -2.83
N PRO A 115 26.61 5.57 -2.75
CA PRO A 115 27.57 5.00 -3.68
C PRO A 115 26.97 4.93 -5.09
N THR A 116 27.81 5.24 -6.09
CA THR A 116 27.45 5.35 -7.50
C THR A 116 26.78 4.07 -8.04
N GLN A 117 25.56 4.18 -8.57
CA GLN A 117 24.90 3.11 -9.33
C GLN A 117 24.81 3.47 -10.82
N GLN A 118 25.16 2.47 -11.65
CA GLN A 118 25.05 2.48 -13.10
C GLN A 118 23.58 2.32 -13.52
N SER A 119 23.14 3.07 -14.52
CA SER A 119 21.74 3.20 -14.93
C SER A 119 21.18 1.99 -15.69
N ALA A 120 19.96 1.58 -15.35
CA ALA A 120 19.10 0.72 -16.16
C ALA A 120 17.86 1.51 -16.62
N PRO A 121 17.24 1.19 -17.79
CA PRO A 121 16.20 2.01 -18.40
C PRO A 121 14.82 1.84 -17.73
N PRO A 122 13.90 2.82 -17.88
CA PRO A 122 12.69 2.92 -17.06
C PRO A 122 11.55 2.02 -17.56
N GLN A 123 10.79 1.46 -16.60
CA GLN A 123 9.45 0.90 -16.83
C GLN A 123 8.45 1.66 -15.93
N GLN A 124 7.23 1.85 -16.43
CA GLN A 124 6.16 2.59 -15.74
C GLN A 124 5.10 1.61 -15.21
N SER A 125 4.78 1.67 -13.91
CA SER A 125 3.65 0.99 -13.26
C SER A 125 2.75 2.02 -12.56
N VAL A 126 1.46 1.68 -12.38
CA VAL A 126 0.44 2.54 -11.74
C VAL A 126 -0.18 1.74 -10.60
N THR A 127 -0.31 2.32 -9.40
CA THR A 127 -0.85 1.65 -8.20
C THR A 127 -2.11 2.35 -7.66
N LEU A 128 -3.11 1.57 -7.24
CA LEU A 128 -4.35 2.06 -6.60
C LEU A 128 -4.54 1.42 -5.20
N THR A 129 -4.72 2.23 -4.16
CA THR A 129 -5.07 1.83 -2.77
C THR A 129 -6.51 2.12 -2.38
N LYS A 130 -6.87 1.71 -1.15
CA LYS A 130 -8.21 1.61 -0.60
C LYS A 130 -8.35 2.27 0.77
#